data_AF-A0A2K4FTM7-F1
#
_entry.id   AF-A0A2K4FTM7-F1
#
_cell.length_a   1.000
_cell.length_b   1.000
_cell.length_c   1.000
_cell.angle_alpha   90.00
_cell.angle_beta   90.00
_cell.angle_gamma   90.00
#
_symmetry.space_group_name_H-M   'P 1'
#
loop_
_entity.id
_entity.type
_entity.pdbx_description
1 polymer ?
#
loop_
_entity_poly.entity_id
_entity_poly.type
_entity_poly.pdbx_seq_one_letter_code
_entity_poly.pdbx_strand_id
1 'polypeptide(L)'
;VCDLATLRRAEDTHVEKLYAFASDMGAAWIEAHFPRSYLDANRDMTEVDTTMLDGPWTEPVSTDPRVLSKVRLGKGLIWKLTDEG
;
A
#
# COMPACT_ATOMS: atom_id res chain seq x y z
N VAL A 1 -8.75 17.26 -1.50
CA VAL A 1 -7.31 17.07 -1.17
C VAL A 1 -7.25 16.59 0.26
N CYS A 2 -6.59 15.46 0.53
CA CYS A 2 -6.42 14.92 1.89
C CYS A 2 -5.28 15.68 2.61
N ASP A 3 -5.44 15.96 3.89
CA ASP A 3 -4.38 16.63 4.65
C ASP A 3 -3.22 15.67 4.94
N LEU A 4 -2.00 16.23 5.06
CA LEU A 4 -0.80 15.43 5.25
C LEU A 4 -0.83 14.64 6.56
N ALA A 5 -1.41 15.18 7.63
CA ALA A 5 -1.46 14.48 8.91
C ALA A 5 -2.35 13.23 8.83
N THR A 6 -3.47 13.31 8.11
CA THR A 6 -4.32 12.16 7.83
C THR A 6 -3.61 11.10 7.00
N LEU A 7 -2.87 11.49 5.96
CA LEU A 7 -2.09 10.54 5.14
C LEU A 7 -1.03 9.80 5.97
N ARG A 8 -0.36 10.50 6.89
CA ARG A 8 0.67 9.89 7.75
C ARG A 8 0.14 8.84 8.73
N ARG A 9 -1.17 8.78 8.97
CA ARG A 9 -1.78 7.71 9.78
C ARG A 9 -1.66 6.33 9.14
N ALA A 10 -1.48 6.26 7.83
CA ALA A 10 -1.28 5.01 7.10
C ALA A 10 0.18 4.49 7.15
N GLU A 11 1.12 5.27 7.72
CA GLU A 11 2.54 4.91 7.77
C GLU A 11 2.81 3.91 8.89
N ASP A 12 3.46 2.80 8.55
CA ASP A 12 4.12 1.93 9.53
C ASP A 12 5.41 2.61 10.01
N THR A 13 5.24 3.66 10.81
CA THR A 13 6.32 4.60 11.16
C THR A 13 7.34 3.93 12.08
N HIS A 14 8.64 4.16 11.85
CA HIS A 14 9.75 3.72 12.69
C HIS A 14 10.01 2.21 12.73
N VAL A 15 9.52 1.46 11.74
CA VAL A 15 9.81 0.02 11.61
C VAL A 15 11.32 -0.22 11.47
N GLU A 16 12.05 0.67 10.80
CA GLU A 16 13.52 0.62 10.69
C GLU A 16 14.21 0.65 12.06
N LYS A 17 13.66 1.41 13.02
CA LYS A 17 14.21 1.47 14.38
C LYS A 17 13.93 0.20 15.16
N LEU A 18 12.75 -0.40 14.97
CA LEU A 18 12.39 -1.66 15.62
C LEU A 18 13.34 -2.79 15.20
N TYR A 19 13.81 -2.77 13.95
CA TYR A 19 14.67 -3.80 13.37
C TYR A 19 16.13 -3.35 13.17
N ALA A 20 16.59 -2.31 13.87
CA ALA A 20 17.95 -1.78 13.73
C ALA A 20 19.05 -2.83 13.98
N PHE A 21 18.74 -3.91 14.70
CA PHE A 21 19.63 -5.04 14.97
C PHE A 21 19.74 -6.06 13.83
N ALA A 22 18.89 -5.98 12.79
CA ALA A 22 18.79 -7.00 11.74
C ALA A 22 20.10 -7.16 10.96
N SER A 23 20.75 -6.06 10.61
CA SER A 23 22.01 -6.08 9.87
C SER A 23 23.16 -6.71 10.66
N ASP A 24 23.19 -6.54 11.98
CA ASP A 24 24.20 -7.15 12.86
C ASP A 24 24.08 -8.69 12.89
N MET A 25 22.90 -9.23 12.59
CA MET A 25 22.66 -10.66 12.42
C MET A 25 22.94 -11.16 10.99
N GLY A 26 23.46 -10.30 10.10
CA GLY A 26 23.74 -10.63 8.70
C GLY A 26 22.52 -10.60 7.78
N ALA A 27 21.37 -10.07 8.23
CA ALA A 27 20.19 -9.93 7.38
C ALA A 27 20.28 -8.67 6.49
N ALA A 28 19.87 -8.80 5.23
CA ALA A 28 19.67 -7.66 4.34
C ALA A 28 18.40 -6.89 4.71
N TRP A 29 18.43 -5.57 4.57
CA TRP A 29 17.30 -4.68 4.83
C TRP A 29 16.84 -4.00 3.53
N ILE A 30 15.53 -4.00 3.31
CA ILE A 30 14.89 -3.30 2.19
C ILE A 30 13.74 -2.47 2.77
N GLU A 31 13.68 -1.21 2.38
CA GLU A 31 12.70 -0.24 2.87
C GLU A 31 12.15 0.60 1.72
N ALA A 32 10.85 0.85 1.75
CA ALA A 32 10.21 1.77 0.84
C ALA A 32 10.36 3.21 1.36
N HIS A 33 10.96 4.08 0.56
CA HIS A 33 11.09 5.52 0.85
C HIS A 33 9.88 6.34 0.36
N PHE A 34 8.83 5.67 -0.11
CA PHE A 34 7.56 6.26 -0.52
C PHE A 34 6.44 5.71 0.39
N PRO A 35 5.39 6.52 0.67
CA PRO A 35 4.33 6.08 1.56
C PRO A 35 3.49 4.98 0.91
N ARG A 36 3.11 3.96 1.68
CA ARG A 36 2.28 2.84 1.18
C ARG A 36 0.91 3.29 0.66
N SER A 37 0.41 4.44 1.12
CA SER A 37 -0.84 5.04 0.64
C SER A 37 -0.72 5.59 -0.79
N TYR A 38 0.50 5.85 -1.28
CA TYR A 38 0.75 6.23 -2.66
C TYR A 38 0.88 4.98 -3.55
N LEU A 39 1.72 4.04 -3.14
CA LEU A 39 1.89 2.73 -3.77
C LEU A 39 2.22 1.72 -2.68
N ASP A 40 1.40 0.69 -2.51
CA ASP A 40 1.58 -0.30 -1.46
C ASP A 40 2.40 -1.50 -1.98
N ALA A 41 3.69 -1.51 -1.69
CA ALA A 41 4.60 -2.60 -2.09
C ALA A 41 4.25 -3.96 -1.46
N ASN A 42 3.32 -4.01 -0.49
CA ASN A 42 2.79 -5.24 0.11
C ASN A 42 1.47 -5.71 -0.54
N ARG A 43 1.15 -5.22 -1.74
CA ARG A 43 0.00 -5.64 -2.55
C ARG A 43 0.47 -6.24 -3.87
N ASP A 44 -0.33 -7.16 -4.38
CA ASP A 44 -0.11 -7.72 -5.72
C ASP A 44 -0.45 -6.70 -6.81
N MET A 45 0.21 -6.80 -7.96
CA MET A 45 0.00 -5.89 -9.10
C MET A 45 -1.43 -5.95 -9.65
N THR A 46 -2.19 -7.00 -9.35
CA THR A 46 -3.57 -7.19 -9.78
C THR A 46 -4.60 -6.62 -8.78
N GLU A 47 -4.17 -6.07 -7.63
CA GLU A 47 -5.02 -5.46 -6.61
C GLU A 47 -5.37 -3.99 -6.92
N VAL A 48 -5.85 -3.73 -8.14
CA VAL A 48 -6.11 -2.37 -8.66
C VAL A 48 -7.63 -2.07 -8.66
N ASP A 49 -8.02 -0.91 -8.10
CA ASP A 49 -9.36 -0.35 -8.33
C ASP A 49 -9.36 0.43 -9.65
N THR A 50 -9.86 -0.21 -10.71
CA THR A 50 -9.90 0.38 -12.06
C THR A 50 -10.86 1.57 -12.16
N THR A 51 -11.75 1.78 -11.19
CA THR A 51 -12.65 2.95 -11.17
C THR A 51 -11.93 4.27 -10.85
N MET A 52 -10.67 4.20 -10.41
CA MET A 52 -9.83 5.38 -10.13
C MET A 52 -9.13 5.93 -11.38
N LEU A 53 -9.17 5.22 -12.50
CA LEU A 53 -8.37 5.52 -13.68
C LEU A 53 -9.20 6.26 -14.74
N ASP A 54 -8.61 7.30 -15.32
CA ASP A 54 -9.16 7.99 -16.49
C ASP A 54 -8.76 7.23 -17.77
N GLY A 55 -9.45 6.11 -18.00
CA GLY A 55 -9.24 5.25 -19.16
C GLY A 55 -9.25 3.75 -18.84
N PRO A 56 -9.19 2.90 -19.87
CA PRO A 56 -9.20 1.45 -19.68
C PRO A 56 -7.88 0.96 -19.07
N TRP A 57 -7.98 0.09 -18.07
CA TRP A 57 -6.86 -0.71 -17.59
C TRP A 57 -6.79 -2.02 -18.38
N THR A 58 -5.64 -2.30 -18.98
CA THR A 58 -5.46 -3.44 -19.89
C THR A 58 -4.80 -4.65 -19.24
N GLU A 59 -4.21 -4.48 -18.05
CA GLU A 59 -3.54 -5.57 -17.33
C GLU A 59 -4.54 -6.38 -16.48
N PRO A 60 -4.20 -7.63 -16.11
CA PRO A 60 -5.05 -8.44 -15.26
C PRO A 60 -5.40 -7.76 -13.93
N VAL A 61 -6.64 -7.97 -13.47
CA VAL A 61 -7.12 -7.59 -12.14
C VAL A 61 -7.60 -8.85 -11.45
N SER A 62 -7.35 -8.95 -10.14
CA SER A 62 -7.75 -10.13 -9.38
C SER A 62 -9.28 -10.27 -9.37
N THR A 63 -9.75 -11.51 -9.42
CA THR A 63 -11.18 -11.85 -9.25
C THR A 63 -11.44 -12.61 -7.95
N ASP A 64 -10.40 -12.92 -7.17
CA ASP A 64 -10.52 -13.60 -5.89
C ASP A 64 -11.18 -12.65 -4.86
N PRO A 65 -12.34 -13.01 -4.29
CA PRO A 65 -13.03 -12.19 -3.30
C PRO A 65 -12.20 -11.84 -2.06
N ARG A 66 -11.24 -12.70 -1.65
CA ARG A 66 -10.37 -12.45 -0.49
C ARG A 66 -9.34 -11.37 -0.82
N VAL A 67 -8.73 -11.46 -1.99
CA VAL A 67 -7.78 -10.46 -2.49
C VAL A 67 -8.51 -9.12 -2.66
N LEU A 68 -9.67 -9.13 -3.31
CA LEU A 68 -10.48 -7.93 -3.54
C LEU A 68 -11.05 -7.30 -2.26
N SER A 69 -11.02 -7.98 -1.11
CA SER A 69 -11.54 -7.42 0.15
C SER A 69 -10.81 -6.13 0.56
N LYS A 70 -9.50 -6.04 0.34
CA LYS A 70 -8.69 -4.85 0.64
C LYS A 70 -8.90 -3.74 -0.38
N VAL A 71 -9.01 -4.10 -1.66
CA VAL A 71 -9.35 -3.15 -2.74
C VAL A 71 -10.70 -2.49 -2.49
N ARG A 72 -11.71 -3.26 -2.06
CA ARG A 72 -13.05 -2.74 -1.70
C ARG A 72 -13.06 -1.79 -0.50
N LEU A 73 -12.10 -1.94 0.40
CA LEU A 73 -11.86 -1.00 1.51
C LEU A 73 -11.00 0.20 1.09
N GLY A 74 -10.70 0.35 -0.21
CA GLY A 74 -9.89 1.43 -0.76
C GLY A 74 -8.39 1.30 -0.49
N LYS A 75 -7.89 0.11 -0.15
CA LYS A 75 -6.48 -0.15 0.24
C LYS A 75 -5.82 -1.22 -0.63
N GLY A 76 -6.03 -1.11 -1.95
CA GLY A 76 -5.36 -1.91 -2.98
C GLY A 76 -3.93 -1.44 -3.23
N LEU A 77 -3.38 -1.76 -4.40
CA LEU A 77 -2.03 -1.36 -4.84
C LEU A 77 -1.84 0.16 -4.77
N ILE A 78 -2.86 0.92 -5.15
CA ILE A 78 -2.97 2.37 -4.98
C ILE A 78 -4.17 2.63 -4.09
N TRP A 79 -4.02 3.43 -3.05
CA TRP A 79 -5.11 3.67 -2.11
C TRP A 79 -6.09 4.72 -2.62
N LYS A 80 -7.37 4.41 -2.44
CA LYS A 80 -8.51 5.31 -2.67
C LYS A 80 -8.95 6.01 -1.40
N LEU A 81 -8.87 5.31 -0.27
CA LEU A 81 -9.44 5.72 1.02
C LEU A 81 -8.41 5.57 2.15
N THR A 82 -8.45 6.50 3.10
CA THR A 82 -7.77 6.40 4.40
C THR A 82 -8.67 5.68 5.41
N ASP A 83 -8.24 5.50 6.67
CA ASP A 83 -8.98 4.73 7.69
C ASP A 83 -10.37 5.27 8.07
N GLU A 84 -10.73 6.49 7.63
CA GLU A 84 -12.03 7.12 7.86
C GLU A 84 -12.99 7.01 6.66
N GLY A 85 -12.59 6.32 5.59
CA GLY A 85 -13.40 6.08 4.39
C GLY A 85 -13.89 4.64 4.30
#